data_AF-A0A6L8U459-F1
#
_entry.id   AF-A0A6L8U459-F1
#
_cell.length_a   1.000
_cell.length_b   1.000
_cell.length_c   1.000
_cell.angle_alpha   90.00
_cell.angle_beta   90.00
_cell.angle_gamma   90.00
#
_symmetry.space_group_name_H-M   'P 1'
#
loop_
_entity.id
_entity.type
_entity.pdbx_description
1 polymer ?
#
loop_
_entity_poly.entity_id
_entity_poly.type
_entity_poly.pdbx_seq_one_letter_code
_entity_poly.pdbx_strand_id
1 'polypeptide(L)'
;MVIKTLGTQNPFSDYGTVVKGVRFAGRRSHIQTIHNRVLGENFGNLAIMGMPRIGKTSLAWNSLMPIKEELLQKRNLISFIYVARISTSNDFFKQLIYETLEELNQLKEQCSAQIIRKLNSIYSDLRKTENDKFEFNNHVQKFYKLLKRNRIRATYILDEFDSVSSFLTIADFQTLRQLASQPETQICLITVSRRTIQEIEPENGSISNFYGIFSDLRLGLFDKEDILEYWNSVASFDIEISEAYKKNVQYLVGNHPFLIDLYNYEVFNLLKKFSKVNNDSLSLKIESELKLNLYNNFENILNLMREEGLYSKAIQLILGPIYDVTSLEEQRLLKYEFIRHISSEEKIHLLKRDLGVKNPKSNISYACFSDYFTELLNLKSSEVDYWPLWSQTEKLVRELIKEYIDLTFGDNWELGYYKRHEKSEGKLKAIEKLDEIRSYSKNKFGSLASSHLVDYTFPRDMYDLFISSDWIWFEKVLQDSKSEWGKRFNTLADIRNPISHNNLEFVSAEVLKSAKEYCEIIIQRITKWRENKN
;
A
#
# COMPACT_ATOMS: atom_id res chain seq x y z
N MET A 1 -23.81 18.98 -3.72
CA MET A 1 -22.99 18.91 -4.95
C MET A 1 -23.84 19.39 -6.11
N VAL A 2 -23.48 20.48 -6.80
CA VAL A 2 -24.21 20.90 -8.01
C VAL A 2 -23.27 20.69 -9.20
N ILE A 3 -23.15 19.45 -9.66
CA ILE A 3 -22.48 19.22 -10.95
C ILE A 3 -23.53 19.50 -12.02
N LYS A 4 -23.41 20.64 -12.70
CA LYS A 4 -24.28 21.01 -13.81
C LYS A 4 -24.14 19.99 -14.93
N THR A 5 -25.24 19.80 -15.65
CA THR A 5 -25.43 18.87 -16.77
C THR A 5 -24.19 18.69 -17.64
N LEU A 6 -23.66 17.47 -17.64
CA LEU A 6 -22.49 17.06 -18.40
C LEU A 6 -22.87 16.70 -19.83
N GLY A 7 -22.52 17.57 -20.78
CA GLY A 7 -22.62 17.30 -22.22
C GLY A 7 -21.46 16.44 -22.77
N THR A 8 -20.49 16.10 -21.93
CA THR A 8 -19.22 15.46 -22.30
C THR A 8 -19.17 13.98 -21.93
N GLN A 9 -18.27 13.23 -22.57
CA GLN A 9 -17.91 11.88 -22.11
C GLN A 9 -17.19 11.97 -20.77
N ASN A 10 -17.27 10.91 -19.96
CA ASN A 10 -16.66 10.89 -18.63
C ASN A 10 -15.13 11.05 -18.76
N PRO A 11 -14.54 12.16 -18.26
CA PRO A 11 -13.11 12.45 -18.46
C PRO A 11 -12.21 11.50 -17.66
N PHE A 12 -12.76 10.73 -16.73
CA PHE A 12 -12.05 9.75 -15.92
C PHE A 12 -12.13 8.34 -16.50
N SER A 13 -12.69 8.13 -17.70
CA SER A 13 -12.88 6.78 -18.27
C SER A 13 -11.57 6.03 -18.54
N ASP A 14 -10.45 6.74 -18.56
CA ASP A 14 -9.10 6.20 -18.74
C ASP A 14 -8.44 5.75 -17.43
N TYR A 15 -9.16 5.80 -16.30
CA TYR A 15 -8.64 5.37 -15.00
C TYR A 15 -8.07 3.94 -15.10
N GLY A 16 -6.90 3.75 -14.51
CA GLY A 16 -6.18 2.48 -14.58
C GLY A 16 -5.31 2.29 -15.83
N THR A 17 -5.30 3.24 -16.77
CA THR A 17 -4.33 3.30 -17.88
C THR A 17 -3.30 4.42 -17.65
N VAL A 18 -2.37 4.59 -18.59
CA VAL A 18 -1.39 5.69 -18.57
C VAL A 18 -2.14 7.00 -18.85
N VAL A 19 -2.32 7.81 -17.80
CA VAL A 19 -2.97 9.12 -17.88
C VAL A 19 -2.07 10.09 -18.65
N LYS A 20 -2.63 10.82 -19.62
CA LYS A 20 -1.87 11.70 -20.53
C LYS A 20 -2.54 13.07 -20.71
N GLY A 21 -1.76 14.05 -21.17
CA GLY A 21 -2.28 15.35 -21.56
C GLY A 21 -2.94 16.10 -20.40
N VAL A 22 -4.10 16.72 -20.66
CA VAL A 22 -4.81 17.58 -19.69
C VAL A 22 -5.22 16.84 -18.40
N ARG A 23 -5.40 15.51 -18.48
CA ARG A 23 -5.72 14.65 -17.32
C ARG A 23 -4.51 14.37 -16.43
N PHE A 24 -3.28 14.48 -16.96
CA PHE A 24 -2.08 14.31 -16.16
C PHE A 24 -1.82 15.61 -15.38
N ALA A 25 -2.16 15.60 -14.10
CA ALA A 25 -2.05 16.75 -13.21
C ALA A 25 -0.99 16.53 -12.12
N GLY A 26 -0.33 17.62 -11.73
CA GLY A 26 0.70 17.60 -10.70
C GLY A 26 2.03 17.04 -11.19
N ARG A 27 2.82 16.56 -10.23
CA ARG A 27 4.13 15.91 -10.38
C ARG A 27 5.21 16.76 -11.03
N ARG A 28 5.06 18.08 -11.02
CA ARG A 28 6.00 19.02 -11.67
C ARG A 28 7.43 18.89 -11.15
N SER A 29 7.59 18.79 -9.83
CA SER A 29 8.89 18.57 -9.17
C SER A 29 9.56 17.27 -9.62
N HIS A 30 8.76 16.21 -9.79
CA HIS A 30 9.22 14.90 -10.23
C HIS A 30 9.63 14.91 -11.71
N ILE A 31 8.84 15.56 -12.58
CA ILE A 31 9.19 15.78 -13.99
C ILE A 31 10.52 16.54 -14.09
N GLN A 32 10.67 17.63 -13.35
CA GLN A 32 11.91 18.41 -13.33
C GLN A 32 13.11 17.56 -12.89
N THR A 33 12.92 16.70 -11.88
CA THR A 33 13.96 15.77 -11.41
C THR A 33 14.35 14.77 -12.50
N ILE A 34 13.37 14.20 -13.21
CA ILE A 34 13.61 13.31 -14.36
C ILE A 34 14.40 14.06 -15.44
N HIS A 35 13.97 15.26 -15.81
CA HIS A 35 14.62 16.06 -16.84
C HIS A 35 16.07 16.39 -16.47
N ASN A 36 16.30 16.88 -15.25
CA ASN A 36 17.65 17.24 -14.76
C ASN A 36 18.60 16.03 -14.77
N ARG A 37 18.11 14.84 -14.39
CA ARG A 37 18.92 13.63 -14.30
C ARG A 37 19.18 12.99 -15.66
N VAL A 38 18.16 12.97 -16.52
CA VAL A 38 18.17 12.19 -17.75
C VAL A 38 18.58 13.03 -18.95
N LEU A 39 18.14 14.28 -19.10
CA LEU A 39 18.25 14.98 -20.39
C LEU A 39 19.56 15.76 -20.60
N GLY A 40 20.35 15.98 -19.55
CA GLY A 40 21.62 16.70 -19.63
C GLY A 40 22.71 16.00 -20.44
N GLU A 41 23.79 16.74 -20.76
CA GLU A 41 24.99 16.18 -21.39
C GLU A 41 25.65 15.10 -20.51
N ASN A 42 25.72 15.39 -19.21
CA ASN A 42 26.09 14.43 -18.16
C ASN A 42 24.81 13.81 -17.57
N PHE A 43 24.28 12.80 -18.24
CA PHE A 43 23.10 12.07 -17.78
C PHE A 43 23.47 10.93 -16.83
N GLY A 44 22.49 10.49 -16.04
CA GLY A 44 22.62 9.31 -15.21
C GLY A 44 21.34 8.49 -15.18
N ASN A 45 21.45 7.29 -14.63
CA ASN A 45 20.32 6.38 -14.50
C ASN A 45 19.40 6.83 -13.35
N LEU A 46 18.12 6.50 -13.49
CA LEU A 46 17.06 6.89 -12.55
C LEU A 46 16.13 5.71 -12.26
N ALA A 47 15.84 5.47 -10.98
CA ALA A 47 14.91 4.44 -10.54
C ALA A 47 13.64 5.09 -10.00
N ILE A 48 12.52 4.95 -10.72
CA ILE A 48 11.20 5.44 -10.31
C ILE A 48 10.48 4.34 -9.54
N MET A 49 10.26 4.54 -8.25
CA MET A 49 9.74 3.51 -7.35
C MET A 49 8.58 4.02 -6.51
N GLY A 50 7.72 3.12 -6.04
CA GLY A 50 6.57 3.47 -5.21
C GLY A 50 5.45 2.45 -5.31
N MET A 51 4.38 2.61 -4.51
CA MET A 51 3.27 1.66 -4.49
C MET A 51 2.60 1.49 -5.87
N PRO A 52 1.91 0.36 -6.11
CA PRO A 52 1.07 0.20 -7.29
C PRO A 52 0.06 1.33 -7.45
N ARG A 53 -0.32 1.62 -8.70
CA ARG A 53 -1.38 2.60 -9.02
C ARG A 53 -1.12 4.04 -8.52
N ILE A 54 0.12 4.39 -8.16
CA ILE A 54 0.51 5.75 -7.75
C ILE A 54 0.86 6.70 -8.92
N GLY A 55 0.82 6.19 -10.16
CA GLY A 55 1.06 6.96 -11.38
C GLY A 55 2.50 6.97 -11.90
N LYS A 56 3.34 5.99 -11.53
CA LYS A 56 4.75 5.93 -11.97
C LYS A 56 4.91 5.86 -13.48
N THR A 57 4.18 4.96 -14.14
CA THR A 57 4.15 4.83 -15.61
C THR A 57 3.70 6.13 -16.28
N SER A 58 2.63 6.75 -15.76
CA SER A 58 2.14 8.06 -16.23
C SER A 58 3.19 9.14 -16.07
N LEU A 59 3.91 9.20 -14.94
CA LEU A 59 5.00 10.13 -14.72
C LEU A 59 6.14 9.93 -15.73
N ALA A 60 6.63 8.70 -15.88
CA ALA A 60 7.71 8.39 -16.81
C ALA A 60 7.32 8.73 -18.26
N TRP A 61 6.10 8.37 -18.66
CA TRP A 61 5.56 8.68 -19.98
C TRP A 61 5.49 10.19 -20.22
N ASN A 62 4.78 10.94 -19.39
CA ASN A 62 4.57 12.37 -19.60
C ASN A 62 5.86 13.19 -19.44
N SER A 63 6.87 12.67 -18.75
CA SER A 63 8.16 13.35 -18.65
C SER A 63 8.95 13.30 -19.95
N LEU A 64 8.89 12.21 -20.72
CA LEU A 64 9.86 11.98 -21.82
C LEU A 64 9.22 11.74 -23.18
N MET A 65 8.04 11.13 -23.23
CA MET A 65 7.38 10.80 -24.50
C MET A 65 6.87 12.02 -25.26
N PRO A 66 6.30 13.06 -24.61
CA PRO A 66 5.88 14.28 -25.31
C PRO A 66 7.02 15.02 -26.03
N ILE A 67 8.25 14.88 -25.54
CA ILE A 67 9.45 15.53 -26.10
C ILE A 67 10.33 14.56 -26.92
N LYS A 68 9.82 13.36 -27.22
CA LYS A 68 10.59 12.30 -27.90
C LYS A 68 11.16 12.78 -29.24
N GLU A 69 10.38 13.49 -30.05
CA GLU A 69 10.81 14.01 -31.36
C GLU A 69 11.94 15.04 -31.23
N GLU A 70 11.88 15.92 -30.23
CA GLU A 70 12.96 16.89 -29.96
C GLU A 70 14.25 16.16 -29.57
N LEU A 71 14.13 15.10 -28.78
CA LEU A 71 15.28 14.30 -28.35
C LEU A 71 15.86 13.46 -29.48
N LEU A 72 15.00 12.97 -30.39
CA LEU A 72 15.40 12.26 -31.59
C LEU A 72 16.29 13.14 -32.49
N GLN A 73 15.93 14.42 -32.67
CA GLN A 73 16.75 15.41 -33.39
C GLN A 73 18.13 15.64 -32.74
N LYS A 74 18.21 15.51 -31.41
CA LYS A 74 19.46 15.54 -30.62
C LYS A 74 20.19 14.20 -30.59
N ARG A 75 19.79 13.23 -31.43
CA ARG A 75 20.32 11.85 -31.51
C ARG A 75 20.22 11.07 -30.19
N ASN A 76 19.21 11.39 -29.37
CA ASN A 76 18.85 10.64 -28.19
C ASN A 76 17.62 9.80 -28.47
N LEU A 77 17.85 8.50 -28.70
CA LEU A 77 16.82 7.51 -28.99
C LEU A 77 16.17 7.09 -27.68
N ILE A 78 14.87 7.33 -27.53
CA ILE A 78 14.12 6.92 -26.33
C ILE A 78 13.12 5.85 -26.68
N SER A 79 13.22 4.73 -25.98
CA SER A 79 12.31 3.60 -26.11
C SER A 79 11.63 3.29 -24.79
N PHE A 80 10.32 3.05 -24.84
CA PHE A 80 9.50 2.67 -23.71
C PHE A 80 9.18 1.18 -23.79
N ILE A 81 9.64 0.39 -22.82
CA ILE A 81 9.59 -1.07 -22.86
C ILE A 81 8.84 -1.60 -21.64
N TYR A 82 7.81 -2.40 -21.88
CA TYR A 82 7.09 -3.14 -20.83
C TYR A 82 7.80 -4.47 -20.56
N VAL A 83 8.55 -4.52 -19.46
CA VAL A 83 9.45 -5.63 -19.15
C VAL A 83 8.71 -6.91 -18.78
N ALA A 84 7.51 -6.81 -18.22
CA ALA A 84 6.70 -7.98 -17.87
C ALA A 84 6.31 -8.87 -19.07
N ARG A 85 6.46 -8.38 -20.31
CA ARG A 85 6.22 -9.17 -21.53
C ARG A 85 7.42 -10.02 -21.94
N ILE A 86 8.54 -9.91 -21.23
CA ILE A 86 9.81 -10.56 -21.56
C ILE A 86 10.04 -11.70 -20.57
N SER A 87 10.45 -12.86 -21.07
CA SER A 87 10.60 -14.08 -20.26
C SER A 87 12.04 -14.55 -20.10
N THR A 88 13.00 -14.04 -20.89
CA THR A 88 14.40 -14.48 -20.85
C THR A 88 15.38 -13.30 -20.89
N SER A 89 16.57 -13.50 -20.33
CA SER A 89 17.67 -12.51 -20.39
C SER A 89 18.07 -12.17 -21.83
N ASN A 90 18.18 -13.17 -22.71
CA ASN A 90 18.55 -12.94 -24.12
C ASN A 90 17.50 -12.09 -24.84
N ASP A 91 16.21 -12.36 -24.62
CA ASP A 91 15.13 -11.58 -25.23
C ASP A 91 15.10 -10.15 -24.69
N PHE A 92 15.44 -9.95 -23.42
CA PHE A 92 15.57 -8.62 -22.84
C PHE A 92 16.61 -7.77 -23.59
N PHE A 93 17.84 -8.26 -23.76
CA PHE A 93 18.86 -7.51 -24.50
C PHE A 93 18.54 -7.37 -25.99
N LYS A 94 17.94 -8.41 -26.61
CA LYS A 94 17.44 -8.34 -27.99
C LYS A 94 16.39 -7.23 -28.14
N GLN A 95 15.49 -7.08 -27.18
CA GLN A 95 14.46 -6.05 -27.20
C GLN A 95 15.07 -4.65 -27.11
N LEU A 96 16.03 -4.40 -26.21
CA LEU A 96 16.70 -3.10 -26.13
C LEU A 96 17.31 -2.68 -27.48
N ILE A 97 18.01 -3.62 -28.12
CA ILE A 97 18.68 -3.40 -29.41
C ILE A 97 17.65 -3.20 -30.53
N TYR A 98 16.59 -4.02 -30.54
CA TYR A 98 15.51 -3.93 -31.52
C TYR A 98 14.83 -2.57 -31.48
N GLU A 99 14.41 -2.11 -30.30
CA GLU A 99 13.76 -0.82 -30.11
C GLU A 99 14.67 0.34 -30.53
N THR A 100 15.96 0.25 -30.24
CA THR A 100 16.94 1.25 -30.70
C THR A 100 17.06 1.29 -32.22
N LEU A 101 17.03 0.14 -32.89
CA LEU A 101 17.07 0.07 -34.35
C LEU A 101 15.79 0.65 -34.98
N GLU A 102 14.63 0.42 -34.37
CA GLU A 102 13.36 1.00 -34.81
C GLU A 102 13.38 2.53 -34.71
N GLU A 103 13.84 3.10 -33.59
CA GLU A 103 14.02 4.55 -33.45
C GLU A 103 15.06 5.11 -34.43
N LEU A 104 16.18 4.40 -34.63
CA LEU A 104 17.22 4.81 -35.57
C LEU A 104 16.73 4.79 -37.03
N ASN A 105 15.82 3.88 -37.38
CA ASN A 105 15.23 3.80 -38.71
C ASN A 105 14.40 5.05 -39.04
N GLN A 106 13.90 5.78 -38.05
CA GLN A 106 13.21 7.05 -38.24
C GLN A 106 14.21 8.19 -38.59
N LEU A 107 15.48 8.05 -38.19
CA LEU A 107 16.58 8.96 -38.50
C LEU A 107 17.32 8.65 -39.82
N LYS A 108 16.77 7.82 -40.71
CA LYS A 108 17.46 7.32 -41.92
C LYS A 108 18.08 8.42 -42.79
N GLU A 109 17.47 9.61 -42.86
CA GLU A 109 17.98 10.73 -43.65
C GLU A 109 19.15 11.47 -42.97
N GLN A 110 19.28 11.36 -41.64
CA GLN A 110 20.26 12.09 -40.82
C GLN A 110 21.42 11.21 -40.31
N CYS A 111 21.29 9.89 -40.48
CA CYS A 111 22.30 8.90 -40.12
C CYS A 111 22.92 8.26 -41.36
N SER A 112 24.24 7.99 -41.32
CA SER A 112 24.91 7.29 -42.42
C SER A 112 24.30 5.91 -42.62
N ALA A 113 23.84 5.63 -43.85
CA ALA A 113 23.32 4.33 -44.25
C ALA A 113 24.31 3.18 -43.96
N GLN A 114 25.62 3.46 -43.95
CA GLN A 114 26.64 2.49 -43.60
C GLN A 114 26.60 2.10 -42.12
N ILE A 115 26.34 3.06 -41.21
CA ILE A 115 26.22 2.79 -39.77
C ILE A 115 25.00 1.91 -39.52
N ILE A 116 23.85 2.27 -40.12
CA ILE A 116 22.60 1.50 -40.00
C ILE A 116 22.79 0.07 -40.49
N ARG A 117 23.45 -0.13 -41.64
CA ARG A 117 23.77 -1.49 -42.14
C ARG A 117 24.64 -2.29 -41.18
N LYS A 118 25.68 -1.66 -40.60
CA LYS A 118 26.56 -2.32 -39.61
C LYS A 118 25.79 -2.71 -38.34
N LEU A 119 24.96 -1.82 -37.80
CA LEU A 119 24.15 -2.10 -36.61
C LEU A 119 23.14 -3.24 -36.87
N ASN A 120 22.49 -3.24 -38.04
CA ASN A 120 21.61 -4.35 -38.45
C ASN A 120 22.34 -5.68 -38.61
N SER A 121 23.58 -5.67 -39.13
CA SER A 121 24.43 -6.87 -39.21
C SER A 121 24.70 -7.43 -37.81
N ILE A 122 25.12 -6.58 -36.86
CA ILE A 122 25.38 -7.00 -35.47
C ILE A 122 24.13 -7.62 -34.84
N TYR A 123 22.96 -7.01 -35.06
CA TYR A 123 21.69 -7.54 -34.53
C TYR A 123 21.27 -8.85 -35.21
N SER A 124 21.55 -9.03 -36.51
CA SER A 124 21.35 -10.30 -37.21
C SER A 124 22.24 -11.39 -36.63
N ASP A 125 23.51 -11.10 -36.35
CA ASP A 125 24.44 -12.05 -35.76
C ASP A 125 24.02 -12.44 -34.33
N LEU A 126 23.64 -11.44 -33.53
CA LEU A 126 23.12 -11.63 -32.18
C LEU A 126 21.86 -12.51 -32.14
N ARG A 127 20.96 -12.39 -33.13
CA ARG A 127 19.76 -13.24 -33.22
C ARG A 127 20.10 -14.71 -33.48
N LYS A 128 21.24 -15.01 -34.11
CA LYS A 128 21.70 -16.38 -34.37
C LYS A 128 22.46 -16.98 -33.19
N THR A 129 22.97 -16.15 -32.28
CA THR A 129 23.72 -16.58 -31.09
C THR A 129 22.76 -16.89 -29.94
N GLU A 130 22.30 -18.13 -29.82
CA GLU A 130 21.42 -18.56 -28.71
C GLU A 130 22.17 -19.25 -27.57
N ASN A 131 23.18 -20.06 -27.89
CA ASN A 131 23.84 -20.96 -26.91
C ASN A 131 25.19 -20.45 -26.39
N ASP A 132 25.74 -19.37 -26.94
CA ASP A 132 27.02 -18.79 -26.52
C ASP A 132 26.80 -17.42 -25.86
N LYS A 133 26.76 -17.43 -24.52
CA LYS A 133 26.54 -16.21 -23.73
C LYS A 133 27.69 -15.21 -23.85
N PHE A 134 28.92 -15.67 -24.10
CA PHE A 134 30.07 -14.80 -24.26
C PHE A 134 30.01 -14.05 -25.60
N GLU A 135 29.78 -14.78 -26.70
CA GLU A 135 29.57 -14.17 -28.01
C GLU A 135 28.34 -13.26 -28.02
N PHE A 136 27.24 -13.68 -27.38
CA PHE A 136 26.04 -12.85 -27.25
C PHE A 136 26.35 -11.50 -26.60
N ASN A 137 27.00 -11.51 -25.43
CA ASN A 137 27.38 -10.30 -24.71
C ASN A 137 28.36 -9.44 -25.50
N ASN A 138 29.29 -10.04 -26.26
CA ASN A 138 30.19 -9.31 -27.14
C ASN A 138 29.43 -8.57 -28.25
N HIS A 139 28.41 -9.18 -28.85
CA HIS A 139 27.57 -8.51 -29.86
C HIS A 139 26.79 -7.35 -29.25
N VAL A 140 26.22 -7.53 -28.05
CA VAL A 140 25.54 -6.46 -27.31
C VAL A 140 26.49 -5.28 -27.07
N GLN A 141 27.69 -5.53 -26.55
CA GLN A 141 28.68 -4.48 -26.32
C GLN A 141 29.12 -3.80 -27.62
N LYS A 142 29.42 -4.57 -28.68
CA LYS A 142 29.80 -4.04 -30.00
C LYS A 142 28.74 -3.09 -30.55
N PHE A 143 27.45 -3.43 -30.37
CA PHE A 143 26.33 -2.60 -30.79
C PHE A 143 26.37 -1.21 -30.12
N TYR A 144 26.41 -1.17 -28.77
CA TYR A 144 26.41 0.10 -28.04
C TYR A 144 27.70 0.90 -28.21
N LYS A 145 28.86 0.24 -28.34
CA LYS A 145 30.13 0.92 -28.68
C LYS A 145 30.02 1.64 -30.02
N LEU A 146 29.35 1.03 -31.00
CA LEU A 146 29.14 1.66 -32.30
C LEU A 146 28.18 2.85 -32.22
N LEU A 147 27.12 2.80 -31.41
CA LEU A 147 26.25 3.96 -31.16
C LEU A 147 27.03 5.13 -30.54
N LYS A 148 27.77 4.87 -29.47
CA LYS A 148 28.54 5.89 -28.75
C LYS A 148 29.58 6.58 -29.64
N ARG A 149 30.33 5.81 -30.45
CA ARG A 149 31.29 6.35 -31.44
C ARG A 149 30.64 7.30 -32.45
N ASN A 150 29.37 7.12 -32.73
CA ASN A 150 28.59 7.96 -33.65
C ASN A 150 27.77 9.04 -32.94
N ARG A 151 28.02 9.26 -31.63
CA ARG A 151 27.31 10.22 -30.78
C ARG A 151 25.79 10.00 -30.78
N ILE A 152 25.38 8.74 -30.88
CA ILE A 152 23.99 8.32 -30.74
C ILE A 152 23.83 7.81 -29.32
N ARG A 153 22.86 8.37 -28.61
CA ARG A 153 22.52 8.00 -27.25
C ARG A 153 21.29 7.11 -27.26
N ALA A 154 21.31 6.04 -26.46
CA ALA A 154 20.14 5.21 -26.20
C ALA A 154 19.67 5.42 -24.75
N THR A 155 18.38 5.70 -24.59
CA THR A 155 17.69 5.87 -23.31
C THR A 155 16.50 4.92 -23.25
N TYR A 156 16.43 4.12 -22.20
CA TYR A 156 15.37 3.13 -22.03
C TYR A 156 14.53 3.44 -20.82
N ILE A 157 13.21 3.51 -21.01
CA ILE A 157 12.23 3.47 -19.93
C ILE A 157 11.78 2.01 -19.80
N LEU A 158 12.13 1.37 -18.70
CA LEU A 158 11.87 -0.03 -18.40
C LEU A 158 10.73 -0.12 -17.39
N ASP A 159 9.51 -0.26 -17.87
CA ASP A 159 8.31 -0.36 -17.03
C ASP A 159 8.08 -1.78 -16.50
N GLU A 160 7.51 -1.88 -15.31
CA GLU A 160 7.35 -3.13 -14.55
C GLU A 160 8.69 -3.87 -14.37
N PHE A 161 9.75 -3.11 -14.03
CA PHE A 161 11.10 -3.64 -13.89
C PHE A 161 11.21 -4.69 -12.77
N ASP A 162 10.26 -4.78 -11.83
CA ASP A 162 10.20 -5.89 -10.86
C ASP A 162 10.24 -7.27 -11.53
N SER A 163 9.68 -7.39 -12.75
CA SER A 163 9.61 -8.66 -13.48
C SER A 163 10.97 -9.23 -13.87
N VAL A 164 12.04 -8.43 -13.89
CA VAL A 164 13.37 -8.95 -14.23
C VAL A 164 13.89 -9.96 -13.23
N SER A 165 13.42 -9.94 -11.97
CA SER A 165 13.89 -10.85 -10.93
C SER A 165 13.59 -12.31 -11.25
N SER A 166 12.65 -12.59 -12.16
CA SER A 166 12.32 -13.97 -12.57
C SER A 166 13.24 -14.52 -13.67
N PHE A 167 14.03 -13.68 -14.35
CA PHE A 167 14.81 -14.12 -15.52
C PHE A 167 16.23 -13.53 -15.67
N LEU A 168 16.56 -12.42 -15.01
CA LEU A 168 17.92 -11.87 -15.01
C LEU A 168 18.77 -12.49 -13.90
N THR A 169 19.93 -13.01 -14.29
CA THR A 169 20.96 -13.48 -13.37
C THR A 169 21.89 -12.35 -12.93
N ILE A 170 22.70 -12.60 -11.90
CA ILE A 170 23.76 -11.68 -11.45
C ILE A 170 24.65 -11.21 -12.63
N ALA A 171 25.03 -12.13 -13.52
CA ALA A 171 25.87 -11.80 -14.67
C ALA A 171 25.17 -10.85 -15.66
N ASP A 172 23.84 -10.93 -15.76
CA ASP A 172 23.06 -10.05 -16.63
C ASP A 172 22.94 -8.64 -16.04
N PHE A 173 22.75 -8.53 -14.72
CA PHE A 173 22.81 -7.24 -14.01
C PHE A 173 24.17 -6.58 -14.15
N GLN A 174 25.28 -7.33 -14.03
CA GLN A 174 26.62 -6.81 -14.26
C GLN A 174 26.82 -6.37 -15.72
N THR A 175 26.25 -7.10 -16.68
CA THR A 175 26.25 -6.70 -18.10
C THR A 175 25.51 -5.37 -18.29
N LEU A 176 24.31 -5.22 -17.73
CA LEU A 176 23.55 -3.96 -17.78
C LEU A 176 24.29 -2.80 -17.12
N ARG A 177 24.87 -3.06 -15.94
CA ARG A 177 25.69 -2.09 -15.22
C ARG A 177 26.86 -1.62 -16.07
N GLN A 178 27.54 -2.55 -16.73
CA GLN A 178 28.65 -2.25 -17.62
C GLN A 178 28.19 -1.36 -18.78
N LEU A 179 27.07 -1.71 -19.44
CA LEU A 179 26.53 -0.95 -20.55
C LEU A 179 26.19 0.50 -20.15
N ALA A 180 25.63 0.69 -18.96
CA ALA A 180 25.17 1.99 -18.47
C ALA A 180 26.31 2.88 -17.93
N SER A 181 27.36 2.29 -17.36
CA SER A 181 28.43 3.03 -16.68
C SER A 181 29.71 3.22 -17.50
N GLN A 182 30.01 2.33 -18.45
CA GLN A 182 31.26 2.43 -19.22
C GLN A 182 31.21 3.60 -20.21
N PRO A 183 32.26 4.44 -20.28
CA PRO A 183 32.33 5.57 -21.21
C PRO A 183 32.16 5.17 -22.69
N GLU A 184 32.54 3.95 -23.04
CA GLU A 184 32.46 3.43 -24.42
C GLU A 184 31.05 3.02 -24.86
N THR A 185 30.12 2.78 -23.93
CA THR A 185 28.74 2.31 -24.25
C THR A 185 27.66 3.23 -23.70
N GLN A 186 27.84 3.71 -22.47
CA GLN A 186 27.03 4.65 -21.70
C GLN A 186 25.58 4.80 -22.19
N ILE A 187 24.73 3.82 -21.88
CA ILE A 187 23.28 3.93 -22.05
C ILE A 187 22.63 4.58 -20.84
N CYS A 188 21.46 5.21 -21.03
CA CYS A 188 20.66 5.74 -19.93
C CYS A 188 19.51 4.79 -19.60
N LEU A 189 19.40 4.38 -18.34
CA LEU A 189 18.34 3.52 -17.85
C LEU A 189 17.40 4.27 -16.92
N ILE A 190 16.11 4.12 -17.16
CA ILE A 190 15.04 4.63 -16.31
C ILE A 190 14.17 3.43 -15.96
N THR A 191 14.29 2.92 -14.74
CA THR A 191 13.47 1.78 -14.30
C THR A 191 12.20 2.29 -13.63
N VAL A 192 11.08 1.60 -13.84
CA VAL A 192 9.84 1.85 -13.13
C VAL A 192 9.42 0.55 -12.43
N SER A 193 9.39 0.57 -11.10
CA SER A 193 9.13 -0.62 -10.30
C SER A 193 8.35 -0.31 -9.02
N ARG A 194 7.82 -1.34 -8.38
CA ARG A 194 7.24 -1.27 -7.03
C ARG A 194 8.36 -1.28 -5.99
N ARG A 195 9.28 -2.24 -6.14
CA ARG A 195 10.41 -2.46 -5.24
C ARG A 195 11.64 -1.68 -5.68
N THR A 196 12.57 -1.51 -4.74
CA THR A 196 13.86 -0.90 -5.05
C THR A 196 14.73 -1.79 -5.93
N ILE A 197 15.64 -1.22 -6.70
CA ILE A 197 16.58 -2.03 -7.50
C ILE A 197 17.40 -2.95 -6.59
N GLN A 198 17.76 -2.50 -5.39
CA GLN A 198 18.45 -3.31 -4.40
C GLN A 198 17.64 -4.55 -3.98
N GLU A 199 16.31 -4.47 -3.92
CA GLU A 199 15.44 -5.60 -3.59
C GLU A 199 15.16 -6.53 -4.79
N ILE A 200 15.37 -6.03 -6.02
CA ILE A 200 15.16 -6.75 -7.28
C ILE A 200 16.44 -7.49 -7.70
N GLU A 201 17.61 -6.85 -7.49
CA GLU A 201 18.93 -7.41 -7.79
C GLU A 201 19.27 -8.54 -6.80
N PRO A 202 19.66 -9.74 -7.27
CA PRO A 202 20.08 -10.82 -6.37
C PRO A 202 21.31 -10.44 -5.54
N GLU A 203 21.27 -10.69 -4.24
CA GLU A 203 22.42 -10.46 -3.36
C GLU A 203 23.56 -11.44 -3.64
N ASN A 204 24.78 -10.92 -3.81
CA ASN A 204 25.98 -11.73 -4.06
C ASN A 204 27.23 -11.26 -3.31
N GLY A 205 27.10 -10.27 -2.42
CA GLY A 205 28.24 -9.67 -1.71
C GLY A 205 29.27 -8.98 -2.62
N SER A 206 28.94 -8.70 -3.89
CA SER A 206 29.87 -8.04 -4.80
C SER A 206 30.09 -6.59 -4.39
N ILE A 207 31.32 -6.11 -4.59
CA ILE A 207 31.77 -4.76 -4.19
C ILE A 207 30.98 -3.66 -4.93
N SER A 208 30.22 -4.01 -5.98
CA SER A 208 29.88 -3.09 -7.05
C SER A 208 28.60 -3.55 -7.76
N ASN A 209 27.46 -3.10 -7.22
CA ASN A 209 26.12 -3.56 -7.60
C ASN A 209 25.44 -2.66 -8.64
N PHE A 210 24.44 -3.19 -9.34
CA PHE A 210 23.66 -2.47 -10.34
C PHE A 210 22.84 -1.33 -9.72
N TYR A 211 22.26 -1.50 -8.53
CA TYR A 211 21.54 -0.39 -7.88
C TYR A 211 22.44 0.84 -7.64
N GLY A 212 23.76 0.65 -7.45
CA GLY A 212 24.70 1.72 -7.13
C GLY A 212 24.94 2.76 -8.24
N ILE A 213 24.47 2.50 -9.47
CA ILE A 213 24.58 3.44 -10.59
C ILE A 213 23.29 4.27 -10.82
N PHE A 214 22.29 4.13 -9.96
CA PHE A 214 21.00 4.81 -10.05
C PHE A 214 20.87 5.93 -9.01
N SER A 215 20.08 6.95 -9.35
CA SER A 215 19.44 7.83 -8.37
C SER A 215 18.02 7.37 -8.15
N ASP A 216 17.56 7.39 -6.91
CA ASP A 216 16.18 7.04 -6.55
C ASP A 216 15.25 8.22 -6.74
N LEU A 217 14.12 8.00 -7.41
CA LEU A 217 12.96 8.90 -7.41
C LEU A 217 11.76 8.14 -6.85
N ARG A 218 11.40 8.44 -5.61
CA ARG A 218 10.26 7.81 -4.94
C ARG A 218 9.00 8.61 -5.23
N LEU A 219 7.98 7.93 -5.75
CA LEU A 219 6.68 8.51 -6.05
C LEU A 219 5.67 8.05 -4.99
N GLY A 220 5.29 8.98 -4.12
CA GLY A 220 4.22 8.81 -3.14
C GLY A 220 2.86 9.23 -3.66
N LEU A 221 1.89 9.40 -2.76
CA LEU A 221 0.58 10.01 -3.02
C LEU A 221 0.74 11.44 -3.56
N PHE A 222 -0.35 12.06 -4.00
CA PHE A 222 -0.29 13.48 -4.35
C PHE A 222 0.02 14.33 -3.12
N ASP A 223 0.99 15.24 -3.24
CA ASP A 223 1.23 16.27 -2.22
C ASP A 223 0.19 17.40 -2.33
N LYS A 224 0.39 18.50 -1.58
CA LYS A 224 -0.58 19.60 -1.54
C LYS A 224 -0.65 20.33 -2.89
N GLU A 225 0.49 20.54 -3.52
CA GLU A 225 0.63 21.19 -4.82
C GLU A 225 0.00 20.33 -5.92
N ASP A 226 0.27 19.02 -5.90
CA ASP A 226 -0.30 18.03 -6.81
C ASP A 226 -1.82 17.99 -6.71
N ILE A 227 -2.37 17.94 -5.49
CA ILE A 227 -3.83 17.91 -5.27
C ILE A 227 -4.50 19.21 -5.72
N LEU A 228 -3.86 20.36 -5.51
CA LEU A 228 -4.37 21.63 -5.99
C LEU A 228 -4.46 21.64 -7.52
N GLU A 229 -3.40 21.20 -8.21
CA GLU A 229 -3.37 21.09 -9.66
C GLU A 229 -4.38 20.05 -10.18
N TYR A 230 -4.52 18.93 -9.48
CA TYR A 230 -5.52 17.91 -9.79
C TYR A 230 -6.94 18.49 -9.79
N TRP A 231 -7.35 19.17 -8.71
CA TRP A 231 -8.69 19.75 -8.64
C TRP A 231 -8.92 20.87 -9.64
N ASN A 232 -7.88 21.64 -9.99
CA ASN A 232 -7.96 22.64 -11.06
C ASN A 232 -8.18 21.97 -12.43
N SER A 233 -7.52 20.84 -12.70
CA SER A 233 -7.77 20.04 -13.90
C SER A 233 -9.21 19.52 -13.91
N VAL A 234 -9.73 18.99 -12.79
CA VAL A 234 -11.12 18.52 -12.73
C VAL A 234 -12.14 19.64 -12.98
N ALA A 235 -11.89 20.83 -12.43
CA ALA A 235 -12.76 21.99 -12.64
C ALA A 235 -12.83 22.43 -14.11
N SER A 236 -11.78 22.14 -14.91
CA SER A 236 -11.75 22.44 -16.34
C SER A 236 -12.71 21.60 -17.18
N PHE A 237 -13.30 20.53 -16.62
CA PHE A 237 -14.32 19.71 -17.28
C PHE A 237 -15.75 20.21 -17.07
N ASP A 238 -15.92 21.50 -16.74
CA ASP A 238 -17.21 22.13 -16.41
C ASP A 238 -17.91 21.51 -15.19
N ILE A 239 -17.11 21.02 -14.23
CA ILE A 239 -17.58 20.40 -12.98
C ILE A 239 -17.39 21.39 -11.83
N GLU A 240 -18.49 21.73 -11.15
CA GLU A 240 -18.42 22.56 -9.93
C GLU A 240 -18.13 21.68 -8.70
N ILE A 241 -16.96 21.89 -8.08
CA ILE A 241 -16.45 21.07 -6.99
C ILE A 241 -16.52 21.85 -5.67
N SER A 242 -17.46 21.48 -4.81
CA SER A 242 -17.55 22.05 -3.46
C SER A 242 -16.42 21.56 -2.54
N GLU A 243 -16.01 22.36 -1.55
CA GLU A 243 -15.04 21.94 -0.53
C GLU A 243 -15.52 20.73 0.30
N ALA A 244 -16.83 20.60 0.53
CA ALA A 244 -17.40 19.42 1.19
C ALA A 244 -17.15 18.13 0.41
N TYR A 245 -17.20 18.19 -0.93
CA TYR A 245 -16.89 17.06 -1.80
C TYR A 245 -15.42 16.66 -1.71
N LYS A 246 -14.50 17.63 -1.81
CA LYS A 246 -13.06 17.38 -1.68
C LYS A 246 -12.73 16.73 -0.34
N LYS A 247 -13.32 17.23 0.75
CA LYS A 247 -13.18 16.62 2.09
C LYS A 247 -13.69 15.18 2.15
N ASN A 248 -14.80 14.88 1.48
CA ASN A 248 -15.33 13.51 1.42
C ASN A 248 -14.40 12.58 0.63
N VAL A 249 -13.88 13.03 -0.51
CA VAL A 249 -12.89 12.29 -1.30
C VAL A 249 -11.64 12.03 -0.45
N GLN A 250 -11.10 13.07 0.21
CA GLN A 250 -9.94 12.95 1.09
C GLN A 250 -10.14 11.91 2.17
N TYR A 251 -11.30 11.91 2.81
CA TYR A 251 -11.63 10.97 3.86
C TYR A 251 -11.69 9.52 3.36
N LEU A 252 -12.31 9.29 2.20
CA LEU A 252 -12.47 7.95 1.64
C LEU A 252 -11.16 7.38 1.10
N VAL A 253 -10.46 8.15 0.26
CA VAL A 253 -9.35 7.64 -0.56
C VAL A 253 -8.03 8.37 -0.36
N GLY A 254 -8.01 9.41 0.49
CA GLY A 254 -6.82 10.21 0.72
C GLY A 254 -6.36 10.91 -0.55
N ASN A 255 -5.04 11.06 -0.68
CA ASN A 255 -4.39 11.65 -1.85
C ASN A 255 -3.99 10.61 -2.91
N HIS A 256 -4.59 9.41 -2.89
CA HIS A 256 -4.17 8.33 -3.76
C HIS A 256 -4.64 8.57 -5.21
N PRO A 257 -3.72 8.79 -6.19
CA PRO A 257 -4.09 9.26 -7.53
C PRO A 257 -5.14 8.39 -8.22
N PHE A 258 -4.91 7.07 -8.26
CA PHE A 258 -5.85 6.14 -8.86
C PHE A 258 -7.21 6.06 -8.16
N LEU A 259 -7.23 6.10 -6.82
CA LEU A 259 -8.49 5.96 -6.08
C LEU A 259 -9.33 7.25 -6.17
N ILE A 260 -8.69 8.41 -6.26
CA ILE A 260 -9.39 9.68 -6.54
C ILE A 260 -10.02 9.64 -7.94
N ASP A 261 -9.27 9.18 -8.96
CA ASP A 261 -9.80 9.04 -10.32
C ASP A 261 -10.95 8.02 -10.38
N LEU A 262 -10.81 6.88 -9.71
CA LEU A 262 -11.88 5.88 -9.58
C LEU A 262 -13.13 6.49 -8.92
N TYR A 263 -12.95 7.25 -7.83
CA TYR A 263 -14.05 7.92 -7.15
C TYR A 263 -14.76 8.91 -8.09
N ASN A 264 -14.00 9.77 -8.76
CA ASN A 264 -14.55 10.77 -9.68
C ASN A 264 -15.23 10.13 -10.90
N TYR A 265 -14.69 9.02 -11.41
CA TYR A 265 -15.31 8.24 -12.49
C TYR A 265 -16.72 7.79 -12.13
N GLU A 266 -16.91 7.18 -10.96
CA GLU A 266 -18.21 6.67 -10.53
C GLU A 266 -19.20 7.79 -10.23
N VAL A 267 -18.74 8.86 -9.58
CA VAL A 267 -19.57 10.04 -9.33
C VAL A 267 -20.07 10.65 -10.64
N PHE A 268 -19.20 10.79 -11.65
CA PHE A 268 -19.56 11.32 -12.96
C PHE A 268 -20.60 10.44 -13.67
N ASN A 269 -20.42 9.12 -13.65
CA ASN A 269 -21.38 8.18 -14.25
C ASN A 269 -22.76 8.26 -13.58
N LEU A 270 -22.78 8.33 -12.26
CA LEU A 270 -24.02 8.47 -11.50
C LEU A 270 -24.74 9.78 -11.86
N LEU A 271 -24.03 10.90 -11.96
CA LEU A 271 -24.62 12.18 -12.33
C LEU A 271 -25.21 12.18 -13.74
N LYS A 272 -24.51 11.56 -14.69
CA LYS A 272 -25.01 11.43 -16.06
C LYS A 272 -26.30 10.59 -16.11
N LYS A 273 -26.38 9.53 -15.31
CA LYS A 273 -27.57 8.67 -15.18
C LYS A 273 -28.73 9.38 -14.47
N PHE A 274 -28.41 10.30 -13.56
CA PHE A 274 -29.34 10.91 -12.62
C PHE A 274 -29.29 12.43 -12.69
N SER A 275 -29.61 12.98 -13.87
CA SER A 275 -29.55 14.41 -14.20
C SER A 275 -30.44 15.35 -13.36
N LYS A 276 -31.23 14.83 -12.41
CA LYS A 276 -32.10 15.57 -11.47
C LYS A 276 -32.26 14.87 -10.11
N VAL A 277 -31.16 14.46 -9.47
CA VAL A 277 -31.24 13.82 -8.15
C VAL A 277 -30.88 14.81 -7.03
N ASN A 278 -31.73 14.85 -6.00
CA ASN A 278 -31.49 15.63 -4.78
C ASN A 278 -30.20 15.15 -4.09
N ASN A 279 -29.41 16.08 -3.57
CA ASN A 279 -28.07 15.84 -3.01
C ASN A 279 -27.98 14.63 -2.06
N ASP A 280 -28.97 14.44 -1.18
CA ASP A 280 -28.95 13.40 -0.13
C ASP A 280 -29.19 11.98 -0.68
N SER A 281 -29.92 11.86 -1.79
CA SER A 281 -30.16 10.56 -2.45
C SER A 281 -29.03 10.15 -3.38
N LEU A 282 -28.19 11.11 -3.79
CA LEU A 282 -27.01 10.86 -4.60
C LEU A 282 -25.85 10.35 -3.73
N SER A 283 -25.63 10.93 -2.55
CA SER A 283 -24.58 10.48 -1.61
C SER A 283 -24.77 9.02 -1.19
N LEU A 284 -26.00 8.62 -0.83
CA LEU A 284 -26.31 7.23 -0.45
C LEU A 284 -26.07 6.23 -1.58
N LYS A 285 -26.39 6.60 -2.83
CA LYS A 285 -26.16 5.74 -4.01
C LYS A 285 -24.69 5.67 -4.40
N ILE A 286 -24.00 6.81 -4.38
CA ILE A 286 -22.54 6.93 -4.55
C ILE A 286 -21.87 5.98 -3.54
N GLU A 287 -22.24 6.06 -2.27
CA GLU A 287 -21.69 5.19 -1.24
C GLU A 287 -21.98 3.71 -1.50
N SER A 288 -23.19 3.31 -1.88
CA SER A 288 -23.50 1.90 -2.10
C SER A 288 -22.76 1.29 -3.28
N GLU A 289 -22.64 2.01 -4.40
CA GLU A 289 -21.95 1.50 -5.60
C GLU A 289 -20.43 1.57 -5.45
N LEU A 290 -19.90 2.61 -4.80
CA LEU A 290 -18.45 2.75 -4.57
C LEU A 290 -17.90 1.84 -3.49
N LYS A 291 -18.68 1.52 -2.45
CA LYS A 291 -18.17 0.75 -1.30
C LYS A 291 -17.51 -0.56 -1.73
N LEU A 292 -18.13 -1.30 -2.65
CA LEU A 292 -17.57 -2.56 -3.14
C LEU A 292 -16.28 -2.34 -3.96
N ASN A 293 -16.30 -1.37 -4.87
CA ASN A 293 -15.13 -1.06 -5.71
C ASN A 293 -13.94 -0.55 -4.87
N LEU A 294 -14.20 0.33 -3.90
CA LEU A 294 -13.19 0.81 -2.97
C LEU A 294 -12.66 -0.31 -2.09
N TYR A 295 -13.54 -1.15 -1.54
CA TYR A 295 -13.16 -2.30 -0.73
C TYR A 295 -12.24 -3.25 -1.50
N ASN A 296 -12.59 -3.61 -2.74
CA ASN A 296 -11.75 -4.49 -3.57
C ASN A 296 -10.36 -3.89 -3.82
N ASN A 297 -10.27 -2.57 -4.01
CA ASN A 297 -8.99 -1.91 -4.19
C ASN A 297 -8.18 -1.86 -2.88
N PHE A 298 -8.83 -1.61 -1.74
CA PHE A 298 -8.16 -1.71 -0.44
C PHE A 298 -7.66 -3.13 -0.17
N GLU A 299 -8.44 -4.16 -0.47
CA GLU A 299 -7.99 -5.56 -0.36
C GLU A 299 -6.78 -5.86 -1.24
N ASN A 300 -6.73 -5.32 -2.46
CA ASN A 300 -5.55 -5.48 -3.31
C ASN A 300 -4.31 -4.83 -2.68
N ILE A 301 -4.44 -3.65 -2.08
CA ILE A 301 -3.35 -3.00 -1.35
C ILE A 301 -2.94 -3.84 -0.13
N LEU A 302 -3.90 -4.38 0.62
CA LEU A 302 -3.62 -5.25 1.77
C LEU A 302 -2.93 -6.56 1.35
N ASN A 303 -3.33 -7.17 0.24
CA ASN A 303 -2.68 -8.36 -0.33
C ASN A 303 -1.21 -8.08 -0.68
N LEU A 304 -0.93 -6.93 -1.29
CA LEU A 304 0.44 -6.51 -1.56
C LEU A 304 1.25 -6.36 -0.27
N MET A 305 0.66 -5.76 0.78
CA MET A 305 1.33 -5.67 2.08
C MET A 305 1.55 -7.05 2.73
N ARG A 306 0.68 -8.04 2.46
CA ARG A 306 0.86 -9.43 2.92
C ARG A 306 2.03 -10.10 2.20
N GLU A 307 2.10 -9.96 0.86
CA GLU A 307 3.20 -10.47 0.04
C GLU A 307 4.56 -9.91 0.48
N GLU A 308 4.60 -8.64 0.91
CA GLU A 308 5.82 -7.99 1.39
C GLU A 308 6.11 -8.21 2.89
N GLY A 309 5.26 -8.95 3.61
CA GLY A 309 5.41 -9.19 5.04
C GLY A 309 5.17 -7.96 5.93
N LEU A 310 4.57 -6.89 5.38
CA LEU A 310 4.34 -5.61 6.05
C LEU A 310 2.92 -5.45 6.63
N TYR A 311 1.97 -6.31 6.25
CA TYR A 311 0.57 -6.19 6.66
C TYR A 311 0.37 -6.27 8.18
N SER A 312 0.95 -7.29 8.82
CA SER A 312 0.88 -7.42 10.29
C SER A 312 1.57 -6.25 10.98
N LYS A 313 2.70 -5.78 10.44
CA LYS A 313 3.46 -4.64 10.96
C LYS A 313 2.65 -3.35 10.92
N ALA A 314 1.92 -3.12 9.84
CA ALA A 314 1.04 -1.96 9.73
C ALA A 314 -0.10 -2.00 10.75
N ILE A 315 -0.70 -3.17 10.99
CA ILE A 315 -1.71 -3.35 12.04
C ILE A 315 -1.13 -3.09 13.42
N GLN A 316 0.07 -3.62 13.71
CA GLN A 316 0.77 -3.36 14.97
C GLN A 316 1.06 -1.87 15.17
N LEU A 317 1.40 -1.13 14.11
CA LEU A 317 1.64 0.31 14.20
C LEU A 317 0.33 1.12 14.38
N ILE A 318 -0.69 0.82 13.59
CA ILE A 318 -1.94 1.59 13.55
C ILE A 318 -2.85 1.20 14.72
N LEU A 319 -2.98 -0.07 15.06
CA LEU A 319 -3.97 -0.57 16.01
C LEU A 319 -3.31 -1.16 17.26
N GLY A 320 -2.07 -1.63 17.13
CA GLY A 320 -1.34 -2.27 18.21
C GLY A 320 -1.88 -3.66 18.56
N PRO A 321 -1.24 -4.32 19.53
CA PRO A 321 0.05 -4.00 20.14
C PRO A 321 1.26 -4.20 19.19
N ILE A 322 2.36 -3.47 19.40
CA ILE A 322 3.66 -3.69 18.71
C ILE A 322 4.42 -4.90 19.27
N TYR A 323 4.41 -6.02 18.60
CA TYR A 323 5.18 -7.19 19.01
C TYR A 323 6.61 -7.21 18.44
N ASP A 324 6.74 -7.08 17.13
CA ASP A 324 7.98 -7.36 16.41
C ASP A 324 8.23 -6.41 15.24
N VAL A 325 7.67 -5.19 15.32
CA VAL A 325 7.93 -4.14 14.32
C VAL A 325 9.32 -3.56 14.55
N THR A 326 10.13 -3.59 13.49
CA THR A 326 11.43 -2.94 13.43
C THR A 326 11.31 -1.52 12.89
N SER A 327 12.27 -0.65 13.24
CA SER A 327 12.32 0.71 12.68
C SER A 327 12.48 0.72 11.15
N LEU A 328 13.07 -0.32 10.56
CA LEU A 328 13.18 -0.48 9.11
C LEU A 328 11.80 -0.71 8.48
N GLU A 329 10.97 -1.59 9.05
CA GLU A 329 9.62 -1.86 8.57
C GLU A 329 8.70 -0.64 8.72
N GLU A 330 8.80 0.07 9.86
CA GLU A 330 8.09 1.34 10.06
C GLU A 330 8.48 2.37 8.98
N GLN A 331 9.78 2.55 8.75
CA GLN A 331 10.26 3.44 7.69
C GLN A 331 9.79 3.00 6.31
N ARG A 332 9.75 1.70 6.02
CA ARG A 332 9.24 1.18 4.73
C ARG A 332 7.77 1.54 4.54
N LEU A 333 6.93 1.32 5.56
CA LEU A 333 5.50 1.66 5.52
C LEU A 333 5.26 3.18 5.34
N LEU A 334 6.06 4.02 6.01
CA LEU A 334 6.03 5.47 5.83
C LEU A 334 6.51 5.89 4.43
N LYS A 335 7.59 5.26 3.93
CA LYS A 335 8.16 5.54 2.60
C LYS A 335 7.24 5.11 1.46
N TYR A 336 6.44 4.06 1.67
CA TYR A 336 5.37 3.69 0.75
C TYR A 336 4.15 4.58 0.90
N GLU A 337 4.10 5.43 1.93
CA GLU A 337 2.92 6.22 2.31
C GLU A 337 1.69 5.34 2.51
N PHE A 338 1.89 4.07 2.90
CA PHE A 338 0.80 3.21 3.34
C PHE A 338 0.26 3.73 4.68
N ILE A 339 1.17 4.17 5.56
CA ILE A 339 0.85 4.87 6.80
C ILE A 339 1.29 6.33 6.75
N ARG A 340 0.62 7.17 7.52
CA ARG A 340 0.93 8.59 7.72
C ARG A 340 0.97 8.92 9.20
N HIS A 341 1.73 9.96 9.55
CA HIS A 341 1.71 10.52 10.89
C HIS A 341 0.41 11.29 11.15
N ILE A 342 -0.18 11.07 12.32
CA ILE A 342 -1.32 11.83 12.86
C ILE A 342 -1.11 12.11 14.35
N SER A 343 -1.84 13.06 14.92
CA SER A 343 -1.83 13.27 16.37
C SER A 343 -2.57 12.14 17.11
N SER A 344 -2.24 11.95 18.39
CA SER A 344 -2.96 10.97 19.23
C SER A 344 -4.44 11.35 19.36
N GLU A 345 -4.76 12.64 19.45
CA GLU A 345 -6.13 13.14 19.55
C GLU A 345 -6.93 12.87 18.27
N GLU A 346 -6.34 13.13 17.09
CA GLU A 346 -6.95 12.79 15.81
C GLU A 346 -7.27 11.30 15.70
N LYS A 347 -6.34 10.45 16.15
CA LYS A 347 -6.54 9.00 16.11
C LYS A 347 -7.68 8.54 17.01
N ILE A 348 -7.75 9.09 18.23
CA ILE A 348 -8.84 8.80 19.16
C ILE A 348 -10.16 9.26 18.56
N HIS A 349 -10.18 10.43 17.91
CA HIS A 349 -11.38 10.92 17.25
C HIS A 349 -11.81 10.01 16.09
N LEU A 350 -10.85 9.51 15.30
CA LEU A 350 -11.07 8.64 14.15
C LEU A 350 -11.57 7.24 14.55
N LEU A 351 -10.87 6.58 15.47
CA LEU A 351 -11.17 5.20 15.87
C LEU A 351 -12.13 5.10 17.07
N LYS A 352 -12.51 6.24 17.66
CA LYS A 352 -13.28 6.36 18.92
C LYS A 352 -12.60 5.64 20.10
N ARG A 353 -11.31 5.36 19.96
CA ARG A 353 -10.52 4.52 20.86
C ARG A 353 -9.08 4.95 20.87
N ASP A 354 -8.46 4.72 22.01
CA ASP A 354 -7.03 4.85 22.19
C ASP A 354 -6.34 3.55 21.74
N LEU A 355 -5.71 3.57 20.56
CA LEU A 355 -5.14 2.40 19.89
C LEU A 355 -3.79 2.69 19.23
N GLY A 356 -2.97 1.65 19.08
CA GLY A 356 -1.68 1.65 18.36
C GLY A 356 -0.62 2.59 18.93
N VAL A 357 0.46 2.80 18.17
CA VAL A 357 1.65 3.53 18.65
C VAL A 357 1.33 4.94 19.08
N LYS A 358 1.79 5.33 20.27
CA LYS A 358 1.90 6.73 20.66
C LYS A 358 3.32 7.02 21.10
N ASN A 359 3.91 8.06 20.52
CA ASN A 359 5.11 8.63 21.09
C ASN A 359 4.71 9.74 22.08
N PRO A 360 4.82 9.52 23.40
CA PRO A 360 4.42 10.50 24.40
C PRO A 360 5.26 11.78 24.37
N LYS A 361 6.44 11.77 23.73
CA LYS A 361 7.31 12.95 23.59
C LYS A 361 6.98 13.80 22.37
N SER A 362 6.49 13.19 21.28
CA SER A 362 6.22 13.90 20.02
C SER A 362 4.73 13.99 19.65
N ASN A 363 3.84 13.36 20.43
CA ASN A 363 2.41 13.21 20.16
C ASN A 363 2.10 12.61 18.76
N ILE A 364 3.02 11.78 18.25
CA ILE A 364 2.87 11.13 16.95
C ILE A 364 2.22 9.76 17.11
N SER A 365 1.24 9.51 16.26
CA SER A 365 0.63 8.21 16.00
C SER A 365 0.51 7.94 14.49
N TYR A 366 -0.09 6.82 14.12
CA TYR A 366 -0.22 6.35 12.74
C TYR A 366 -1.66 6.06 12.34
N ALA A 367 -1.97 6.37 11.09
CA ALA A 367 -3.16 5.95 10.36
C ALA A 367 -2.77 5.54 8.94
N CYS A 368 -3.67 4.87 8.21
CA CYS A 368 -3.49 4.65 6.78
C CYS A 368 -3.52 5.99 6.00
N PHE A 369 -3.17 5.95 4.72
CA PHE A 369 -3.25 7.12 3.84
C PHE A 369 -4.65 7.78 3.75
N SER A 370 -5.71 7.04 4.06
CA SER A 370 -7.07 7.59 4.23
C SER A 370 -7.69 7.16 5.56
N ASP A 371 -8.58 8.01 6.06
CA ASP A 371 -9.29 7.79 7.33
C ASP A 371 -10.23 6.59 7.22
N TYR A 372 -10.99 6.52 6.12
CA TYR A 372 -11.86 5.39 5.85
C TYR A 372 -11.10 4.06 5.77
N PHE A 373 -9.91 4.06 5.16
CA PHE A 373 -9.10 2.84 5.08
C PHE A 373 -8.56 2.43 6.45
N THR A 374 -8.23 3.40 7.31
CA THR A 374 -7.82 3.15 8.70
C THR A 374 -8.95 2.47 9.50
N GLU A 375 -10.18 2.94 9.35
CA GLU A 375 -11.34 2.35 10.02
C GLU A 375 -11.71 0.97 9.46
N LEU A 376 -11.55 0.78 8.15
CA LEU A 376 -11.70 -0.53 7.52
C LEU A 376 -10.65 -1.53 8.05
N LEU A 377 -9.39 -1.09 8.19
CA LEU A 377 -8.33 -1.91 8.76
C LEU A 377 -8.65 -2.30 10.21
N ASN A 378 -9.22 -1.39 11.00
CA ASN A 378 -9.67 -1.67 12.37
C ASN A 378 -10.78 -2.73 12.43
N LEU A 379 -11.68 -2.79 11.44
CA LEU A 379 -12.65 -3.89 11.35
C LEU A 379 -11.98 -5.24 11.06
N LYS A 380 -10.96 -5.22 10.20
CA LYS A 380 -10.25 -6.41 9.75
C LYS A 380 -9.17 -6.90 10.70
N SER A 381 -8.81 -6.13 11.72
CA SER A 381 -7.70 -6.49 12.60
C SER A 381 -7.96 -7.78 13.39
N SER A 382 -9.21 -8.17 13.58
CA SER A 382 -9.57 -9.46 14.18
C SER A 382 -9.23 -10.68 13.31
N GLU A 383 -8.99 -10.47 12.01
CA GLU A 383 -8.62 -11.53 11.05
C GLU A 383 -7.10 -11.76 11.01
N VAL A 384 -6.31 -10.98 11.74
CA VAL A 384 -4.85 -10.96 11.60
C VAL A 384 -4.16 -11.38 12.87
N ASP A 385 -3.38 -12.44 12.75
CA ASP A 385 -2.46 -12.90 13.80
C ASP A 385 -1.25 -11.97 13.87
N TYR A 386 -1.39 -10.81 14.54
CA TYR A 386 -0.28 -9.88 14.77
C TYR A 386 0.67 -10.39 15.87
N TRP A 387 0.12 -11.09 16.86
CA TRP A 387 0.82 -11.93 17.82
C TRP A 387 0.00 -13.22 17.93
N PRO A 388 0.42 -14.31 17.27
CA PRO A 388 -0.46 -15.48 17.06
C PRO A 388 -1.09 -16.03 18.35
N LEU A 389 -0.29 -16.15 19.41
CA LEU A 389 -0.73 -16.63 20.71
C LEU A 389 -1.77 -15.70 21.36
N TRP A 390 -1.56 -14.39 21.26
CA TRP A 390 -2.48 -13.39 21.80
C TRP A 390 -3.79 -13.33 21.02
N SER A 391 -3.68 -13.32 19.69
CA SER A 391 -4.82 -13.22 18.77
C SER A 391 -5.74 -14.43 18.97
N GLN A 392 -5.16 -15.62 19.12
CA GLN A 392 -5.88 -16.84 19.49
C GLN A 392 -6.55 -16.72 20.87
N THR A 393 -5.85 -16.17 21.86
CA THR A 393 -6.39 -15.98 23.21
C THR A 393 -7.59 -15.03 23.20
N GLU A 394 -7.48 -13.86 22.56
CA GLU A 394 -8.60 -12.91 22.45
C GLU A 394 -9.81 -13.54 21.75
N LYS A 395 -9.58 -14.28 20.66
CA LYS A 395 -10.64 -14.97 19.94
C LYS A 395 -11.35 -15.99 20.84
N LEU A 396 -10.61 -16.87 21.51
CA LEU A 396 -11.20 -17.90 22.38
C LEU A 396 -11.94 -17.30 23.58
N VAL A 397 -11.41 -16.25 24.20
CA VAL A 397 -12.09 -15.57 25.32
C VAL A 397 -13.38 -14.90 24.85
N ARG A 398 -13.39 -14.23 23.69
CA ARG A 398 -14.61 -13.65 23.12
C ARG A 398 -15.65 -14.72 22.83
N GLU A 399 -15.26 -15.82 22.20
CA GLU A 399 -16.17 -16.93 21.93
C GLU A 399 -16.73 -17.54 23.23
N LEU A 400 -15.89 -17.72 24.26
CA LEU A 400 -16.34 -18.19 25.58
C LEU A 400 -17.38 -17.25 26.21
N ILE A 401 -17.15 -15.93 26.11
CA ILE A 401 -18.09 -14.93 26.62
C ILE A 401 -19.40 -14.98 25.84
N LYS A 402 -19.36 -15.09 24.51
CA LYS A 402 -20.57 -15.23 23.68
C LYS A 402 -21.36 -16.47 24.08
N GLU A 403 -20.69 -17.60 24.25
CA GLU A 403 -21.31 -18.85 24.68
C GLU A 403 -21.96 -18.74 26.07
N TYR A 404 -21.29 -18.06 27.02
CA TYR A 404 -21.87 -17.73 28.33
C TYR A 404 -23.14 -16.87 28.21
N ILE A 405 -23.07 -15.81 27.41
CA ILE A 405 -24.15 -14.86 27.19
C ILE A 405 -25.37 -15.56 26.60
N ASP A 406 -25.16 -16.36 25.55
CA ASP A 406 -26.22 -17.12 24.87
C ASP A 406 -26.90 -18.09 25.83
N LEU A 407 -26.12 -18.83 26.64
CA LEU A 407 -26.66 -19.77 27.64
C LEU A 407 -27.42 -19.09 28.77
N THR A 408 -27.03 -17.87 29.15
CA THR A 408 -27.56 -17.20 30.34
C THR A 408 -28.76 -16.31 30.03
N PHE A 409 -28.76 -15.66 28.87
CA PHE A 409 -29.74 -14.64 28.54
C PHE A 409 -30.46 -14.87 27.19
N GLY A 410 -29.99 -15.81 26.36
CA GLY A 410 -30.59 -16.13 25.06
C GLY A 410 -30.54 -14.98 24.04
N ASP A 411 -31.45 -15.00 23.06
CA ASP A 411 -31.42 -14.06 21.92
C ASP A 411 -31.53 -12.57 22.31
N ASN A 412 -32.18 -12.27 23.43
CA ASN A 412 -32.34 -10.89 23.95
C ASN A 412 -31.32 -10.57 25.05
N TRP A 413 -30.09 -11.04 24.88
CA TRP A 413 -29.10 -11.00 25.94
C TRP A 413 -28.76 -9.59 26.42
N GLU A 414 -28.75 -8.60 25.53
CA GLU A 414 -28.41 -7.23 25.88
C GLU A 414 -29.37 -6.69 26.93
N LEU A 415 -30.68 -6.85 26.71
CA LEU A 415 -31.72 -6.43 27.66
C LEU A 415 -31.64 -7.21 28.98
N GLY A 416 -31.32 -8.50 28.92
CA GLY A 416 -31.08 -9.32 30.11
C GLY A 416 -29.87 -8.86 30.92
N TYR A 417 -28.79 -8.50 30.23
CA TYR A 417 -27.56 -7.98 30.83
C TYR A 417 -27.78 -6.59 31.46
N TYR A 418 -28.45 -5.67 30.75
CA TYR A 418 -28.82 -4.34 31.26
C TYR A 418 -29.62 -4.44 32.56
N LYS A 419 -30.64 -5.30 32.60
CA LYS A 419 -31.46 -5.52 33.80
C LYS A 419 -30.63 -6.08 34.96
N ARG A 420 -29.75 -7.05 34.71
CA ARG A 420 -28.89 -7.64 35.75
C ARG A 420 -27.92 -6.62 36.37
N HIS A 421 -27.46 -5.66 35.57
CA HIS A 421 -26.45 -4.68 35.97
C HIS A 421 -26.99 -3.25 36.14
N GLU A 422 -28.31 -3.09 36.31
CA GLU A 422 -28.99 -1.79 36.44
C GLU A 422 -28.38 -0.87 37.53
N LYS A 423 -27.80 -1.47 38.58
CA LYS A 423 -27.20 -0.75 39.72
C LYS A 423 -25.72 -0.41 39.53
N SER A 424 -25.10 -0.80 38.42
CA SER A 424 -23.67 -0.61 38.15
C SER A 424 -23.45 0.42 37.05
N GLU A 425 -23.60 1.70 37.40
CA GLU A 425 -23.51 2.83 36.47
C GLU A 425 -22.24 2.80 35.60
N GLY A 426 -21.09 2.45 36.18
CA GLY A 426 -19.82 2.35 35.44
C GLY A 426 -19.81 1.26 34.37
N LYS A 427 -20.45 0.10 34.63
CA LYS A 427 -20.56 -0.99 33.63
C LYS A 427 -21.52 -0.64 32.52
N LEU A 428 -22.65 -0.01 32.86
CA LEU A 428 -23.63 0.44 31.88
C LEU A 428 -23.01 1.47 30.92
N LYS A 429 -22.31 2.46 31.44
CA LYS A 429 -21.56 3.44 30.62
C LYS A 429 -20.54 2.80 29.70
N ALA A 430 -19.83 1.76 30.16
CA ALA A 430 -18.87 1.04 29.33
C ALA A 430 -19.55 0.25 28.20
N ILE A 431 -20.67 -0.41 28.48
CA ILE A 431 -21.48 -1.13 27.47
C ILE A 431 -22.09 -0.15 26.47
N GLU A 432 -22.64 0.99 26.92
CA GLU A 432 -23.15 2.07 26.06
C GLU A 432 -22.06 2.55 25.09
N LYS A 433 -20.84 2.76 25.57
CA LYS A 433 -19.70 3.11 24.72
C LYS A 433 -19.37 2.02 23.69
N LEU A 434 -19.47 0.74 24.05
CA LEU A 434 -19.29 -0.35 23.08
C LEU A 434 -20.40 -0.36 22.03
N ASP A 435 -21.63 -0.04 22.44
CA ASP A 435 -22.78 0.03 21.55
C ASP A 435 -22.73 1.23 20.59
N GLU A 436 -22.25 2.38 21.05
CA GLU A 436 -21.96 3.54 20.18
C GLU A 436 -20.97 3.16 19.08
N ILE A 437 -19.90 2.44 19.44
CA ILE A 437 -18.86 2.01 18.51
C ILE A 437 -19.41 0.98 17.52
N ARG A 438 -20.19 -0.01 18.00
CA ARG A 438 -20.88 -0.98 17.14
C ARG A 438 -21.84 -0.29 16.18
N SER A 439 -22.67 0.61 16.67
CA SER A 439 -23.67 1.34 15.88
C SER A 439 -22.99 2.19 14.82
N TYR A 440 -21.90 2.90 15.17
CA TYR A 440 -21.07 3.61 14.22
C TYR A 440 -20.51 2.69 13.12
N SER A 441 -19.93 1.55 13.50
CA SER A 441 -19.40 0.57 12.54
C SER A 441 -20.50 -0.02 11.64
N LYS A 442 -21.66 -0.40 12.19
CA LYS A 442 -22.79 -0.95 11.42
C LYS A 442 -23.35 0.05 10.43
N ASN A 443 -23.57 1.30 10.85
CA ASN A 443 -24.08 2.35 9.97
C ASN A 443 -23.17 2.56 8.75
N LYS A 444 -21.87 2.41 8.94
CA LYS A 444 -20.88 2.70 7.92
C LYS A 444 -20.56 1.52 7.01
N PHE A 445 -20.38 0.34 7.60
CA PHE A 445 -19.86 -0.86 6.92
C PHE A 445 -20.89 -1.97 6.75
N GLY A 446 -22.12 -1.79 7.24
CA GLY A 446 -23.22 -2.74 7.06
C GLY A 446 -22.87 -4.13 7.59
N SER A 447 -23.01 -5.14 6.72
CA SER A 447 -22.76 -6.55 7.06
C SER A 447 -21.30 -6.90 7.33
N LEU A 448 -20.34 -6.03 7.01
CA LEU A 448 -18.93 -6.24 7.36
C LEU A 448 -18.63 -5.98 8.84
N ALA A 449 -19.46 -5.18 9.52
CA ALA A 449 -19.31 -4.92 10.94
C ALA A 449 -19.92 -6.06 11.77
N SER A 450 -19.30 -6.40 12.89
CA SER A 450 -19.88 -7.41 13.79
C SER A 450 -21.21 -6.94 14.37
N SER A 451 -22.16 -7.88 14.47
CA SER A 451 -23.43 -7.66 15.15
C SER A 451 -23.31 -7.71 16.68
N HIS A 452 -22.25 -8.34 17.21
CA HIS A 452 -22.13 -8.70 18.61
C HIS A 452 -21.20 -7.76 19.39
N LEU A 453 -21.67 -7.17 20.51
CA LEU A 453 -20.91 -6.19 21.29
C LEU A 453 -19.55 -6.70 21.80
N VAL A 454 -19.47 -7.99 22.14
CA VAL A 454 -18.22 -8.66 22.57
C VAL A 454 -17.09 -8.56 21.54
N ASP A 455 -17.38 -8.42 20.25
CA ASP A 455 -16.30 -8.27 19.24
C ASP A 455 -15.59 -6.92 19.33
N TYR A 456 -16.22 -5.97 20.03
CA TYR A 456 -15.69 -4.64 20.28
C TYR A 456 -14.93 -4.55 21.61
N THR A 457 -14.78 -5.63 22.38
CA THR A 457 -14.12 -5.56 23.70
C THR A 457 -12.59 -5.67 23.61
N PHE A 458 -11.89 -5.00 24.52
CA PHE A 458 -10.49 -5.28 24.85
C PHE A 458 -10.35 -6.30 25.99
N PRO A 459 -9.15 -6.88 26.23
CA PRO A 459 -8.89 -7.81 27.33
C PRO A 459 -9.45 -7.37 28.68
N ARG A 460 -9.30 -6.08 29.00
CA ARG A 460 -9.86 -5.53 30.23
C ARG A 460 -11.38 -5.52 30.23
N ASP A 461 -12.01 -5.08 29.14
CA ASP A 461 -13.46 -5.07 29.00
C ASP A 461 -14.04 -6.50 29.09
N MET A 462 -13.36 -7.48 28.47
CA MET A 462 -13.74 -8.90 28.53
C MET A 462 -13.83 -9.38 29.99
N TYR A 463 -12.85 -9.00 30.81
CA TYR A 463 -12.84 -9.38 32.22
C TYR A 463 -13.81 -8.55 33.07
N ASP A 464 -13.70 -7.22 33.02
CA ASP A 464 -14.43 -6.31 33.91
C ASP A 464 -15.94 -6.33 33.65
N LEU A 465 -16.36 -6.43 32.38
CA LEU A 465 -17.77 -6.43 32.00
C LEU A 465 -18.39 -7.84 32.07
N PHE A 466 -17.70 -8.86 31.57
CA PHE A 466 -18.33 -10.18 31.41
C PHE A 466 -17.83 -11.19 32.45
N ILE A 467 -16.55 -11.52 32.45
CA ILE A 467 -16.01 -12.64 33.25
C ILE A 467 -16.17 -12.40 34.75
N SER A 468 -15.83 -11.20 35.22
CA SER A 468 -15.87 -10.86 36.65
C SER A 468 -17.31 -10.75 37.19
N SER A 469 -18.27 -10.42 36.33
CA SER A 469 -19.69 -10.23 36.69
C SER A 469 -20.34 -11.52 37.15
N ASP A 470 -19.99 -12.64 36.50
CA ASP A 470 -20.61 -13.93 36.74
C ASP A 470 -19.54 -15.02 36.92
N TRP A 471 -18.61 -14.74 37.84
CA TRP A 471 -17.43 -15.57 38.10
C TRP A 471 -17.76 -17.04 38.36
N ILE A 472 -18.88 -17.35 39.03
CA ILE A 472 -19.30 -18.73 39.32
C ILE A 472 -19.43 -19.58 38.05
N TRP A 473 -19.86 -18.97 36.94
CA TRP A 473 -19.92 -19.67 35.66
C TRP A 473 -18.52 -19.87 35.08
N PHE A 474 -17.73 -18.79 35.02
CA PHE A 474 -16.40 -18.79 34.42
C PHE A 474 -15.38 -19.60 35.21
N GLU A 475 -15.55 -19.78 36.52
CA GLU A 475 -14.72 -20.61 37.40
C GLU A 475 -14.71 -22.07 36.95
N LYS A 476 -15.81 -22.57 36.37
CA LYS A 476 -15.88 -23.94 35.84
C LYS A 476 -14.92 -24.18 34.67
N VAL A 477 -14.59 -23.12 33.95
CA VAL A 477 -13.68 -23.13 32.79
C VAL A 477 -12.27 -22.75 33.24
N LEU A 478 -12.18 -21.66 33.97
CA LEU A 478 -10.93 -20.99 34.31
C LEU A 478 -10.30 -21.47 35.62
N GLN A 479 -11.00 -22.23 36.47
CA GLN A 479 -10.56 -22.94 37.69
C GLN A 479 -9.94 -22.10 38.84
N ASP A 480 -8.95 -21.24 38.61
CA ASP A 480 -8.28 -20.43 39.66
C ASP A 480 -9.18 -19.30 40.21
N SER A 481 -8.79 -18.65 41.31
CA SER A 481 -9.60 -17.58 41.91
C SER A 481 -9.89 -16.38 40.98
N LYS A 482 -11.04 -15.72 41.21
CA LYS A 482 -11.41 -14.46 40.55
C LYS A 482 -10.30 -13.41 40.59
N SER A 483 -9.69 -13.22 41.76
CA SER A 483 -8.64 -12.20 41.98
C SER A 483 -7.39 -12.47 41.13
N GLU A 484 -6.95 -13.73 41.04
CA GLU A 484 -5.83 -14.13 40.20
C GLU A 484 -6.10 -13.87 38.72
N TRP A 485 -7.31 -14.17 38.25
CA TRP A 485 -7.70 -13.85 36.88
C TRP A 485 -7.80 -12.35 36.61
N GLY A 486 -8.24 -11.56 37.60
CA GLY A 486 -8.21 -10.10 37.50
C GLY A 486 -6.79 -9.57 37.31
N LYS A 487 -5.81 -10.10 38.05
CA LYS A 487 -4.40 -9.76 37.86
C LYS A 487 -3.91 -10.17 36.46
N ARG A 488 -4.22 -11.39 36.00
CA ARG A 488 -3.81 -11.86 34.66
C ARG A 488 -4.38 -10.99 33.55
N PHE A 489 -5.67 -10.71 33.55
CA PHE A 489 -6.30 -9.84 32.55
C PHE A 489 -5.83 -8.38 32.65
N ASN A 490 -5.51 -7.90 33.85
CA ASN A 490 -4.82 -6.61 34.01
C ASN A 490 -3.43 -6.67 33.39
N THR A 491 -2.59 -7.67 33.67
CA THR A 491 -1.29 -7.85 33.00
C THR A 491 -1.45 -7.91 31.48
N LEU A 492 -2.48 -8.61 30.96
CA LEU A 492 -2.73 -8.65 29.53
C LEU A 492 -3.14 -7.25 28.98
N ALA A 493 -4.02 -6.53 29.67
CA ALA A 493 -4.39 -5.16 29.28
C ALA A 493 -3.21 -4.16 29.39
N ASP A 494 -2.41 -4.30 30.44
CA ASP A 494 -1.24 -3.49 30.78
C ASP A 494 -0.02 -3.85 29.93
N ILE A 495 -0.05 -4.97 29.20
CA ILE A 495 0.92 -5.27 28.15
C ILE A 495 0.43 -4.67 26.84
N ARG A 496 -0.87 -4.76 26.56
CA ARG A 496 -1.47 -4.16 25.37
C ARG A 496 -1.24 -2.64 25.28
N ASN A 497 -1.33 -1.89 26.38
CA ASN A 497 -1.20 -0.43 26.37
C ASN A 497 0.26 0.08 26.17
N PRO A 498 1.28 -0.32 26.96
CA PRO A 498 2.67 0.16 26.85
C PRO A 498 3.43 -0.40 25.64
N ILE A 499 3.09 -1.63 25.21
CA ILE A 499 3.57 -2.17 23.94
C ILE A 499 3.00 -1.34 22.76
N SER A 500 1.80 -0.76 22.92
CA SER A 500 1.26 0.26 22.01
C SER A 500 1.85 1.66 22.23
N HIS A 501 2.84 1.87 23.11
CA HIS A 501 3.44 3.19 23.38
C HIS A 501 4.95 3.23 23.09
N ASN A 502 5.48 2.25 22.35
CA ASN A 502 6.90 2.14 22.00
C ASN A 502 7.86 2.25 23.21
N ASN A 503 7.38 1.79 24.37
CA ASN A 503 8.09 1.76 25.64
C ASN A 503 8.59 0.34 25.91
N LEU A 504 9.21 -0.32 24.92
CA LEU A 504 9.80 -1.65 25.09
C LEU A 504 10.90 -1.66 26.18
N GLU A 505 11.52 -0.52 26.47
CA GLU A 505 12.44 -0.35 27.61
C GLU A 505 11.77 -0.52 28.99
N PHE A 506 10.44 -0.40 29.07
CA PHE A 506 9.67 -0.50 30.32
C PHE A 506 8.89 -1.82 30.47
N VAL A 507 8.86 -2.68 29.44
CA VAL A 507 8.25 -4.01 29.53
C VAL A 507 9.38 -5.03 29.66
N SER A 508 9.62 -5.51 30.89
CA SER A 508 10.67 -6.49 31.13
C SER A 508 10.40 -7.79 30.35
N ALA A 509 11.47 -8.50 29.97
CA ALA A 509 11.36 -9.82 29.35
C ALA A 509 10.54 -10.80 30.21
N GLU A 510 10.53 -10.59 31.53
CA GLU A 510 9.71 -11.35 32.49
C GLU A 510 8.21 -11.10 32.31
N VAL A 511 7.78 -9.85 32.09
CA VAL A 511 6.37 -9.50 31.86
C VAL A 511 5.87 -10.09 30.54
N LEU A 512 6.69 -10.05 29.47
CA LEU A 512 6.38 -10.70 28.19
C LEU A 512 6.26 -12.22 28.33
N LYS A 513 7.14 -12.83 29.14
CA LYS A 513 7.09 -14.27 29.44
C LYS A 513 5.82 -14.62 30.19
N SER A 514 5.45 -13.85 31.23
CA SER A 514 4.20 -14.04 31.96
C SER A 514 2.96 -13.86 31.08
N ALA A 515 2.95 -12.90 30.14
CA ALA A 515 1.87 -12.77 29.16
C ALA A 515 1.68 -14.04 28.33
N LYS A 516 2.79 -14.59 27.81
CA LYS A 516 2.77 -15.83 27.03
C LYS A 516 2.22 -16.98 27.87
N GLU A 517 2.73 -17.14 29.08
CA GLU A 517 2.24 -18.17 30.02
C GLU A 517 0.74 -18.02 30.29
N TYR A 518 0.26 -16.79 30.51
CA TYR A 518 -1.17 -16.54 30.73
C TYR A 518 -2.03 -16.85 29.51
N CYS A 519 -1.59 -16.45 28.32
CA CYS A 519 -2.26 -16.83 27.07
C CYS A 519 -2.33 -18.35 26.89
N GLU A 520 -1.22 -19.06 27.11
CA GLU A 520 -1.16 -20.53 27.03
C GLU A 520 -2.12 -21.18 28.03
N ILE A 521 -2.16 -20.71 29.29
CA ILE A 521 -3.08 -21.20 30.32
C ILE A 521 -4.54 -20.97 29.90
N ILE A 522 -4.87 -19.78 29.38
CA ILE A 522 -6.23 -19.46 28.93
C ILE A 522 -6.64 -20.41 27.80
N ILE A 523 -5.81 -20.52 26.76
CA ILE A 523 -6.06 -21.38 25.60
C ILE A 523 -6.27 -22.82 26.06
N GLN A 524 -5.35 -23.35 26.88
CA GLN A 524 -5.42 -24.72 27.37
C GLN A 524 -6.71 -24.98 28.17
N ARG A 525 -7.10 -24.06 29.05
CA ARG A 525 -8.30 -24.21 29.90
C ARG A 525 -9.59 -24.16 29.10
N ILE A 526 -9.70 -23.21 28.17
CA ILE A 526 -10.88 -23.11 27.29
C ILE A 526 -11.00 -24.34 26.40
N THR A 527 -9.90 -24.77 25.77
CA THR A 527 -9.90 -25.96 24.89
C THR A 527 -10.27 -27.22 25.66
N LYS A 528 -9.65 -27.47 26.82
CA LYS A 528 -9.95 -28.64 27.66
C LYS A 528 -11.41 -28.65 28.14
N TRP A 529 -11.95 -27.49 28.49
CA TRP A 529 -13.36 -27.38 28.88
C TRP A 529 -14.31 -27.71 27.71
N ARG A 530 -14.00 -27.23 26.49
CA ARG A 530 -14.76 -27.57 25.28
C ARG A 530 -14.68 -29.06 24.94
N GLU A 531 -13.50 -29.67 25.08
CA GLU A 531 -13.31 -31.11 24.88
C GLU A 531 -14.14 -31.95 25.84
N ASN A 532 -14.25 -31.54 27.10
CA ASN A 532 -15.04 -32.25 28.12
C ASN A 532 -16.56 -32.00 28.01
N LYS A 533 -16.99 -31.08 27.13
CA LYS A 533 -18.40 -30.74 26.89
C LYS A 533 -19.00 -31.57 25.76
N ASN A 534 -18.16 -32.04 24.82
CA ASN A 534 -18.49 -33.02 23.79
C ASN A 534 -18.33 -34.44 24.34
#